data_AF-A0A2N6AD18-F1
#
_entry.id   AF-A0A2N6AD18-F1
#
_cell.length_a   1.000
_cell.length_b   1.000
_cell.length_c   1.000
_cell.angle_alpha   90.00
_cell.angle_beta   90.00
_cell.angle_gamma   90.00
#
_symmetry.space_group_name_H-M   'P 1'
#
loop_
_entity.id
_entity.type
_entity.pdbx_description
1 polymer ?
#
loop_
_entity_poly.entity_id
_entity_poly.type
_entity_poly.pdbx_seq_one_letter_code
_entity_poly.pdbx_strand_id
1 'polypeptide(L)'
;MRTYDIANKAQLLDLVGASCPDPSFTGPKVVEATIWDGRKVSASYYRGKKWETPDAETSYDIFYDVKPLVPFVERMLDSGESFVTITGEDDMVCCLEWSIETP
;
A
#
# COMPACT_ATOMS: atom_id res chain seq x y z
N MET A 1 13.90 0.62 4.09
CA MET A 1 12.69 -0.19 4.26
C MET A 1 12.14 0.09 5.65
N ARG A 2 10.83 0.27 5.79
CA ARG A 2 10.16 0.37 7.10
C ARG A 2 9.37 -0.92 7.37
N THR A 3 9.39 -1.38 8.61
CA THR A 3 8.73 -2.61 9.07
C THR A 3 7.67 -2.29 10.11
N TYR A 4 6.50 -2.92 10.02
CA TYR A 4 5.37 -2.70 10.93
C TYR A 4 4.79 -4.01 11.45
N ASP A 5 4.23 -3.98 12.66
CA ASP A 5 3.41 -5.08 13.20
C ASP A 5 1.96 -4.59 13.29
N ILE A 6 1.05 -5.29 12.60
CA ILE A 6 -0.33 -4.86 12.36
C ILE A 6 -1.30 -5.79 13.08
N ALA A 7 -1.96 -5.26 14.12
CA ALA A 7 -2.82 -6.04 15.00
C ALA A 7 -4.24 -6.24 14.46
N ASN A 8 -4.68 -5.42 13.50
CA ASN A 8 -6.00 -5.53 12.90
C ASN A 8 -6.09 -4.82 11.53
N LYS A 9 -7.19 -5.05 10.83
CA LYS A 9 -7.44 -4.51 9.49
C LYS A 9 -7.49 -2.97 9.44
N ALA A 10 -7.96 -2.30 10.50
CA ALA A 10 -8.00 -0.84 10.53
C ALA A 10 -6.58 -0.26 10.48
N GLN A 11 -5.65 -0.82 11.24
CA GLN A 11 -4.23 -0.42 11.18
C GLN A 11 -3.59 -0.70 9.82
N LEU A 12 -4.00 -1.78 9.13
CA LEU A 12 -3.54 -2.04 7.76
C LEU A 12 -4.04 -0.97 6.78
N LEU A 13 -5.32 -0.59 6.89
CA LEU A 13 -5.90 0.46 6.06
C LEU A 13 -5.22 1.81 6.30
N ASP A 14 -4.93 2.15 7.56
CA ASP A 14 -4.19 3.36 7.92
C ASP A 14 -2.77 3.32 7.34
N LEU A 15 -2.08 2.18 7.43
CA LEU A 15 -0.75 2.00 6.84
C LEU A 15 -0.78 2.20 5.32
N VAL A 16 -1.72 1.57 4.62
CA VAL A 16 -1.85 1.70 3.16
C VAL A 16 -2.16 3.15 2.79
N GLY A 17 -3.10 3.78 3.50
CA GLY A 17 -3.56 5.13 3.21
C GLY A 17 -2.57 6.23 3.53
N ALA A 18 -1.62 6.00 4.45
CA ALA A 18 -0.64 7.00 4.89
C ALA A 18 0.81 6.71 4.45
N SER A 19 1.05 5.63 3.70
CA SER A 19 2.41 5.24 3.31
C SER A 19 2.97 6.14 2.22
N CYS A 20 3.93 6.97 2.60
CA CYS A 20 4.79 7.74 1.71
C CYS A 20 6.28 7.49 2.09
N PRO A 21 6.85 6.35 1.67
CA PRO A 21 8.25 6.02 1.95
C PRO A 21 9.21 6.97 1.22
N ASP A 22 10.40 7.13 1.81
CA ASP A 22 11.45 7.99 1.26
C ASP A 22 11.94 7.45 -0.11
N PRO A 23 11.92 8.26 -1.19
CA PRO A 23 12.33 7.85 -2.54
C PRO A 23 13.79 7.37 -2.61
N SER A 24 14.63 7.70 -1.63
CA SER A 24 16.01 7.20 -1.51
C SER A 24 16.11 5.72 -1.13
N PHE A 25 15.01 5.07 -0.73
CA PHE A 25 15.02 3.62 -0.50
C PHE A 25 15.22 2.85 -1.80
N THR A 26 16.37 2.18 -1.92
CA THR A 26 16.79 1.43 -3.12
C THR A 26 16.38 -0.06 -3.11
N GLY A 27 15.75 -0.52 -2.02
CA GLY A 27 15.32 -1.92 -1.88
C GLY A 27 14.13 -2.27 -2.79
N PRO A 28 13.94 -3.57 -3.10
CA PRO A 28 12.78 -4.01 -3.89
C PRO A 28 11.47 -3.73 -3.17
N LYS A 29 11.46 -3.84 -1.83
CA LYS A 29 10.36 -3.48 -0.93
C LYS A 29 10.72 -2.22 -0.14
N VAL A 30 9.77 -1.30 -0.02
CA VAL A 30 9.93 -0.04 0.71
C VAL A 30 9.15 -0.04 2.03
N VAL A 31 8.06 -0.82 2.07
CA VAL A 31 7.25 -1.13 3.26
C VAL A 31 7.13 -2.64 3.40
N GLU A 32 7.24 -3.15 4.63
CA GLU A 32 6.89 -4.52 5.00
C GLU A 32 6.08 -4.49 6.30
N ALA A 33 5.08 -5.36 6.42
CA ALA A 33 4.22 -5.45 7.59
C ALA A 33 3.84 -6.89 7.89
N THR A 34 3.98 -7.33 9.14
CA THR A 34 3.42 -8.60 9.61
C THR A 34 2.00 -8.35 10.09
N ILE A 35 1.02 -9.05 9.52
CA ILE A 35 -0.39 -8.89 9.93
C ILE A 35 -0.79 -9.93 10.99
N TRP A 36 -1.94 -9.74 11.63
CA TRP A 36 -2.43 -10.50 12.79
C TRP A 36 -2.55 -12.02 12.59
N ASP A 37 -2.60 -12.50 11.35
CA ASP A 37 -2.62 -13.93 11.03
C ASP A 37 -1.23 -14.52 10.69
N GLY A 38 -0.17 -13.71 10.82
CA GLY A 38 1.22 -14.09 10.61
C GLY A 38 1.73 -13.91 9.18
N ARG A 39 0.86 -13.56 8.21
CA ARG A 39 1.29 -13.27 6.84
C ARG A 39 2.04 -11.94 6.73
N LYS A 40 2.82 -11.78 5.66
CA LYS A 40 3.54 -10.54 5.36
C LYS A 40 2.88 -9.77 4.23
N VAL A 41 2.51 -8.53 4.49
CA VAL A 41 2.14 -7.54 3.47
C VAL A 41 3.36 -6.70 3.15
N SER A 42 3.56 -6.37 1.88
CA SER A 42 4.65 -5.48 1.47
C SER A 42 4.21 -4.50 0.40
N ALA A 43 4.92 -3.38 0.33
CA ALA A 43 4.76 -2.40 -0.74
C ALA A 43 6.09 -2.12 -1.44
N SER A 44 6.02 -1.94 -2.75
CA SER A 44 7.15 -1.62 -3.62
C SER A 44 6.85 -0.37 -4.44
N TYR A 45 7.88 0.40 -4.83
CA TYR A 45 7.67 1.46 -5.81
C TYR A 45 7.15 0.86 -7.11
N TYR A 46 5.98 1.30 -7.54
CA TYR A 46 5.41 0.85 -8.80
C TYR A 46 6.24 1.37 -9.98
N ARG A 47 6.76 0.45 -10.81
CA ARG A 47 7.63 0.77 -11.97
C ARG A 47 6.94 0.57 -13.33
N GLY A 48 5.64 0.27 -13.32
CA GLY A 48 4.84 -0.01 -14.51
C GLY A 48 4.27 1.25 -15.20
N LYS A 49 3.69 1.06 -16.39
CA LYS A 49 2.89 2.09 -17.07
C LYS A 49 1.49 2.14 -16.45
N LYS A 50 1.20 3.22 -15.72
CA LYS A 50 0.03 3.44 -14.87
C LYS A 50 -1.31 3.71 -15.57
N TRP A 51 -1.40 3.60 -16.88
CA TRP A 51 -2.64 3.91 -17.62
C TRP A 51 -3.57 2.69 -17.51
N GLU A 52 -4.72 2.73 -16.85
CA GLU A 52 -5.67 3.85 -16.85
C GLU A 52 -6.27 4.23 -15.49
N THR A 53 -5.96 3.58 -14.37
CA THR A 53 -6.38 4.08 -13.04
C THR A 53 -5.64 3.29 -11.97
N PRO A 54 -5.01 3.93 -10.97
CA PRO A 54 -4.68 3.19 -9.76
C PRO A 54 -5.97 2.61 -9.16
N ASP A 55 -5.84 1.55 -8.38
CA ASP A 55 -6.96 1.01 -7.64
C ASP A 55 -7.55 2.05 -6.68
N ALA A 56 -6.69 2.88 -6.08
CA ALA A 56 -7.12 4.04 -5.31
C ALA A 56 -6.17 5.24 -5.48
N GLU A 57 -6.75 6.44 -5.54
CA GLU A 57 -6.03 7.72 -5.65
C GLU A 57 -6.58 8.77 -4.69
N THR A 58 -5.70 9.63 -4.20
CA THR A 58 -6.03 10.83 -3.44
C THR A 58 -5.07 11.96 -3.82
N SER A 59 -5.58 13.19 -3.94
CA SER A 59 -4.78 14.40 -4.22
C SER A 59 -4.18 15.01 -2.95
N TYR A 60 -3.82 14.16 -1.99
CA TYR A 60 -3.21 14.52 -0.71
C TYR A 60 -2.13 13.49 -0.37
N ASP A 61 -1.19 13.83 0.50
CA ASP A 61 -0.12 12.90 0.91
C ASP A 61 -0.67 11.63 1.59
N ILE A 62 -1.91 11.66 2.09
CA ILE A 62 -2.60 10.54 2.76
C ILE A 62 -4.09 10.46 2.41
N PHE A 63 -4.71 9.29 2.60
CA PHE A 63 -6.16 9.12 2.60
C PHE A 63 -6.75 9.50 3.97
N TYR A 64 -7.55 10.57 4.02
CA TYR A 64 -8.31 10.93 5.24
C TYR A 64 -9.53 10.02 5.48
N ASP A 65 -10.13 9.52 4.39
CA ASP A 65 -11.13 8.45 4.45
C ASP A 65 -10.55 7.20 3.79
N VAL A 66 -10.31 6.17 4.60
CA VAL A 66 -9.77 4.88 4.14
C VAL A 66 -10.84 3.95 3.59
N LYS A 67 -12.13 4.31 3.63
CA LYS A 67 -13.22 3.48 3.08
C LYS A 67 -13.00 3.05 1.63
N PRO A 68 -12.48 3.89 0.71
CA PRO A 68 -12.19 3.47 -0.65
C PRO A 68 -11.14 2.35 -0.74
N LEU A 69 -10.26 2.23 0.26
CA LEU A 69 -9.20 1.19 0.30
C LEU A 69 -9.73 -0.18 0.75
N VAL A 70 -10.86 -0.20 1.47
CA VAL A 70 -11.44 -1.43 2.06
C VAL A 70 -11.57 -2.57 1.04
N PRO A 71 -12.22 -2.41 -0.13
CA PRO A 71 -12.39 -3.52 -1.07
C PRO A 71 -11.08 -4.04 -1.65
N PHE A 72 -10.05 -3.20 -1.79
CA PHE A 72 -8.74 -3.61 -2.31
C PHE A 72 -7.94 -4.37 -1.26
N VAL A 73 -7.94 -3.88 -0.02
CA VAL A 73 -7.31 -4.56 1.10
C VAL A 73 -7.99 -5.92 1.37
N GLU A 74 -9.32 -5.99 1.35
CA GLU A 74 -10.03 -7.27 1.48
C GLU A 74 -9.65 -8.26 0.38
N ARG A 75 -9.69 -7.81 -0.89
CA ARG A 75 -9.32 -8.66 -2.02
C ARG A 75 -7.90 -9.18 -1.90
N MET A 76 -6.94 -8.34 -1.55
CA MET A 76 -5.56 -8.76 -1.31
C MET A 76 -5.48 -9.80 -0.20
N LEU A 77 -6.16 -9.58 0.93
CA LEU A 77 -6.16 -10.51 2.06
C LEU A 77 -6.82 -11.86 1.72
N ASP A 78 -7.83 -11.88 0.85
CA ASP A 78 -8.60 -13.08 0.54
C ASP A 78 -8.02 -13.88 -0.64
N SER A 79 -7.57 -13.21 -1.70
CA SER A 79 -7.12 -13.85 -2.95
C SER A 79 -5.61 -13.74 -3.21
N GLY A 80 -4.90 -12.89 -2.47
CA GLY A 80 -3.50 -12.57 -2.73
C GLY A 80 -3.28 -11.60 -3.90
N GLU A 81 -4.35 -11.06 -4.49
CA GLU A 81 -4.27 -10.10 -5.60
C GLU A 81 -3.63 -8.79 -5.14
N SER A 82 -2.63 -8.31 -5.88
CA SER A 82 -1.99 -7.02 -5.62
C SER A 82 -2.86 -5.85 -6.07
N PHE A 83 -2.62 -4.67 -5.51
CA PHE A 83 -3.29 -3.44 -5.93
C PHE A 83 -2.34 -2.24 -5.81
N VAL A 84 -2.66 -1.15 -6.51
CA VAL A 84 -1.82 0.04 -6.61
C VAL A 84 -2.50 1.26 -5.99
N THR A 85 -1.79 1.97 -5.13
CA THR A 85 -2.22 3.25 -4.56
C THR A 85 -1.41 4.41 -5.11
N ILE A 86 -2.08 5.56 -5.29
CA ILE A 86 -1.45 6.86 -5.48
C ILE A 86 -1.81 7.77 -4.33
N THR A 87 -0.80 8.38 -3.73
CA THR A 87 -0.95 9.51 -2.81
C THR A 87 -0.05 10.65 -3.27
N GLY A 88 -0.42 11.88 -2.92
CA GLY A 88 0.36 13.09 -3.22
C GLY A 88 -0.18 13.91 -4.39
N GLU A 89 0.37 15.11 -4.54
CA GLU A 89 0.05 16.09 -5.59
C GLU A 89 1.35 16.52 -6.30
N ASP A 90 1.24 16.93 -7.56
CA ASP A 90 2.34 17.45 -8.39
C ASP A 90 3.60 16.56 -8.40
N ASP A 91 4.75 17.11 -7.96
CA ASP A 91 6.05 16.44 -7.95
C ASP A 91 6.23 15.52 -6.73
N MET A 92 5.27 15.47 -5.80
CA MET A 92 5.31 14.68 -4.57
C MET A 92 4.41 13.44 -4.60
N VAL A 93 4.17 12.89 -5.80
CA VAL A 93 3.35 11.69 -5.97
C VAL A 93 4.11 10.43 -5.55
N CYS A 94 3.57 9.72 -4.57
CA CYS A 94 4.00 8.38 -4.21
C CYS A 94 3.11 7.33 -4.88
N CYS A 95 3.74 6.33 -5.51
CA CYS A 95 3.02 5.22 -6.11
C CYS A 95 3.54 3.89 -5.57
N LEU A 96 2.65 3.16 -4.90
CA LEU A 96 2.99 1.91 -4.25
C LEU A 96 2.12 0.77 -4.79
N GLU A 97 2.76 -0.34 -5.11
CA GLU A 97 2.10 -1.62 -5.36
C GLU A 97 2.16 -2.45 -4.08
N TRP A 98 1.00 -2.85 -3.60
CA TRP A 98 0.79 -3.64 -2.38
C TRP A 98 0.56 -5.10 -2.72
N SER A 99 1.19 -5.99 -1.98
CA SER A 99 1.05 -7.44 -2.12
C SER A 99 1.13 -8.14 -0.78
N ILE A 100 0.64 -9.38 -0.71
CA ILE A 100 0.72 -10.24 0.45
C ILE A 100 1.41 -11.55 0.10
N GLU A 101 2.23 -12.07 1.00
CA GLU A 101 2.77 -13.42 0.90
C GLU A 101 1.63 -14.43 1.10
N THR A 102 1.29 -15.12 0.01
CA THR A 102 0.37 -16.26 0.06
C THR A 102 1.09 -17.49 0.61
N PRO A 103 0.41 -18.36 1.38
CA PRO A 103 0.96 -19.63 1.85
C PRO A 103 1.47 -20.54 0.73
#